data_AF-A0A5S9YB28-F1
#
_entry.id   AF-A0A5S9YB28-F1
#
_cell.length_a   1.000
_cell.length_b   1.000
_cell.length_c   1.000
_cell.angle_alpha   90.00
_cell.angle_beta   90.00
_cell.angle_gamma   90.00
#
_symmetry.space_group_name_H-M   'P 1'
#
loop_
_entity.id
_entity.type
_entity.pdbx_description
1 polymer ?
#
loop_
_entity_poly.entity_id
_entity_poly.type
_entity_poly.pdbx_seq_one_letter_code
_entity_poly.pdbx_strand_id
1 'polypeptide(L)'
;MDEQVQEPLSDQVFINFRGDELREIFVNHLELQLRNAGINVFIDTKEQKGRRLQYLFTRIKKSKIALAIFSKRYCESKWCLDELVTMNEQMKEKKLVVIPIFYNVRSDDVKRAANPDGEGNLDGEFSLPFKQLKQNHAGEPERVEGWERALRSVTKRIGFSRSNSKYKHDTDFVLDIVKEVNKQLNIPTDNSWSAIGVAFLAITINLIFSFFIAPKYLPDQKFFQTPEWFIGTLAVVLASWFWYKNNQNKAPPPS
;
A
#
# COMPACT_ATOMS: atom_id res chain seq x y z
N MET A 1 -12.74 34.80 13.87
CA MET A 1 -11.65 33.80 13.82
C MET A 1 -12.23 32.61 13.11
N ASP A 2 -12.05 32.57 11.80
CA ASP A 2 -12.53 31.46 10.99
C ASP A 2 -11.59 30.29 11.19
N GLU A 3 -12.10 29.24 11.82
CA GLU A 3 -11.46 27.96 11.96
C GLU A 3 -11.23 27.42 10.54
N GLN A 4 -9.97 27.45 10.07
CA GLN A 4 -9.60 26.79 8.82
C GLN A 4 -9.82 25.29 9.02
N VAL A 5 -11.00 24.81 8.62
CA VAL A 5 -11.25 23.39 8.43
C VAL A 5 -10.32 22.93 7.33
N GLN A 6 -9.19 22.36 7.72
CA GLN A 6 -8.27 21.69 6.82
C GLN A 6 -9.07 20.60 6.10
N GLU A 7 -9.31 20.77 4.79
CA GLU A 7 -9.99 19.74 4.00
C GLU A 7 -9.27 18.40 4.24
N PRO A 8 -9.98 17.33 4.59
CA PRO A 8 -9.35 16.05 4.82
C PRO A 8 -8.60 15.65 3.55
N LEU A 9 -7.32 15.27 3.70
CA LEU A 9 -6.50 14.80 2.59
C LEU A 9 -7.33 13.83 1.73
N SER A 10 -7.43 14.13 0.43
CA SER A 10 -8.00 13.18 -0.53
C SER A 10 -7.29 11.85 -0.37
N ASP A 11 -8.02 10.76 -0.16
CA ASP A 11 -7.39 9.45 -0.11
C ASP A 11 -6.73 9.18 -1.45
N GLN A 12 -5.51 8.67 -1.40
CA GLN A 12 -4.78 8.31 -2.61
C GLN A 12 -5.10 6.88 -3.01
N VAL A 13 -5.29 6.00 -2.02
CA VAL A 13 -5.53 4.57 -2.19
C VAL A 13 -6.80 4.13 -1.46
N PHE A 14 -7.70 3.47 -2.19
CA PHE A 14 -8.83 2.74 -1.63
C PHE A 14 -8.50 1.24 -1.54
N ILE A 15 -8.76 0.59 -0.40
CA ILE A 15 -8.57 -0.86 -0.24
C ILE A 15 -9.93 -1.55 -0.12
N ASN A 16 -10.24 -2.39 -1.10
CA ASN A 16 -11.46 -3.19 -1.21
C ASN A 16 -11.15 -4.67 -0.93
N PHE A 17 -11.72 -5.22 0.13
CA PHE A 17 -11.44 -6.59 0.57
C PHE A 17 -12.53 -7.15 1.50
N ARG A 18 -12.45 -8.44 1.83
CA ARG A 18 -13.26 -9.07 2.88
C ARG A 18 -12.50 -10.19 3.58
N GLY A 19 -12.74 -10.28 4.88
CA GLY A 19 -12.29 -11.34 5.78
C GLY A 19 -11.61 -10.71 6.99
N ASP A 20 -12.02 -11.09 8.20
CA ASP A 20 -11.50 -10.49 9.43
C ASP A 20 -10.05 -10.94 9.67
N GLU A 21 -9.73 -12.22 9.43
CA GLU A 21 -8.35 -12.72 9.45
C GLU A 21 -7.44 -11.98 8.45
N LEU A 22 -7.97 -11.72 7.24
CA LEU A 22 -7.24 -10.98 6.21
C LEU A 22 -7.01 -9.51 6.63
N ARG A 23 -7.96 -8.94 7.39
CA ARG A 23 -7.84 -7.59 7.96
C ARG A 23 -6.68 -7.51 8.92
N GLU A 24 -6.69 -8.37 9.95
CA GLU A 24 -5.77 -8.29 11.08
C GLU A 24 -4.32 -8.57 10.68
N ILE A 25 -4.13 -9.44 9.69
CA ILE A 25 -2.80 -9.89 9.27
C ILE A 25 -2.32 -9.08 8.07
N PHE A 26 -2.86 -9.38 6.88
CA PHE A 26 -2.30 -8.88 5.63
C PHE A 26 -2.64 -7.40 5.37
N VAL A 27 -3.92 -7.03 5.51
CA VAL A 27 -4.38 -5.67 5.16
C VAL A 27 -3.86 -4.65 6.16
N ASN A 28 -3.81 -4.97 7.45
CA ASN A 28 -3.19 -4.12 8.46
C ASN A 28 -1.71 -3.86 8.15
N HIS A 29 -0.95 -4.90 7.78
CA HIS A 29 0.43 -4.73 7.39
C HIS A 29 0.58 -3.89 6.10
N LEU A 30 -0.24 -4.14 5.08
CA LEU A 30 -0.27 -3.36 3.85
C LEU A 30 -0.60 -1.88 4.11
N GLU A 31 -1.60 -1.61 4.95
CA GLU A 31 -1.95 -0.26 5.37
C GLU A 31 -0.76 0.44 6.03
N LEU A 32 -0.15 -0.21 7.01
CA LEU A 32 0.98 0.34 7.75
C LEU A 32 2.12 0.71 6.79
N GLN A 33 2.46 -0.16 5.84
CA GLN A 33 3.54 0.11 4.88
C GLN A 33 3.19 1.22 3.88
N LEU A 34 1.94 1.30 3.43
CA LEU A 34 1.48 2.43 2.59
C LEU A 34 1.55 3.75 3.37
N ARG A 35 1.10 3.78 4.62
CA ARG A 35 1.16 4.97 5.48
C ARG A 35 2.61 5.38 5.80
N ASN A 36 3.48 4.40 6.06
CA ASN A 36 4.92 4.65 6.26
C ASN A 36 5.58 5.24 5.00
N ALA A 37 5.07 4.92 3.82
CA ALA A 37 5.47 5.54 2.56
C ALA A 37 4.81 6.92 2.30
N GLY A 38 4.10 7.49 3.27
CA GLY A 38 3.44 8.79 3.16
C GLY A 38 2.16 8.78 2.33
N ILE A 39 1.59 7.61 2.04
CA ILE A 39 0.37 7.47 1.22
C ILE A 39 -0.86 7.50 2.13
N ASN A 40 -1.82 8.39 1.83
CA ASN A 40 -3.10 8.36 2.50
C ASN A 40 -3.98 7.21 1.98
N VAL A 41 -4.39 6.33 2.90
CA VAL A 41 -5.16 5.12 2.61
C VAL A 41 -6.53 5.19 3.27
N PHE A 42 -7.55 4.81 2.51
CA PHE A 42 -8.87 4.50 3.03
C PHE A 42 -9.16 3.01 2.89
N ILE A 43 -9.61 2.40 3.98
CA ILE A 43 -9.91 0.98 4.06
C ILE A 43 -11.41 0.81 4.25
N ASP A 44 -12.02 -0.07 3.46
CA ASP A 44 -13.38 -0.51 3.73
C ASP A 44 -13.43 -1.30 5.05
N THR A 45 -13.75 -0.60 6.14
CA THR A 45 -14.07 -1.22 7.41
C THR A 45 -15.54 -1.57 7.41
N LYS A 46 -15.83 -2.86 7.23
CA LYS A 46 -17.12 -3.43 7.64
C LYS A 46 -17.38 -3.15 9.10
N GLU A 47 -18.08 -2.05 9.33
CA GLU A 47 -19.03 -1.79 10.40
C GLU A 47 -19.48 -0.34 10.28
N GLN A 48 -20.52 -0.10 9.48
CA GLN A 48 -21.57 0.84 9.86
C GLN A 48 -22.81 0.69 8.96
N LYS A 49 -23.81 0.03 9.54
CA LYS A 49 -25.14 -0.17 8.98
C LYS A 49 -25.73 1.14 8.44
N GLY A 50 -26.23 1.08 7.21
CA GLY A 50 -27.39 1.87 6.75
C GLY A 50 -27.16 3.28 6.18
N ARG A 51 -26.13 4.04 6.57
CA ARG A 51 -26.02 5.47 6.18
C ARG A 51 -24.79 5.88 5.35
N ARG A 52 -23.82 4.99 5.09
CA ARG A 52 -22.49 5.37 4.53
C ARG A 52 -22.13 4.81 3.16
N LEU A 53 -23.05 4.19 2.43
CA LEU A 53 -22.75 3.64 1.10
C LEU A 53 -22.38 4.69 0.06
N GLN A 54 -23.12 5.80 0.04
CA GLN A 54 -22.75 6.94 -0.80
C GLN A 54 -21.36 7.45 -0.44
N TYR A 55 -21.01 7.46 0.86
CA TYR A 55 -19.68 7.85 1.31
C TYR A 55 -18.59 6.92 0.75
N LEU A 56 -18.77 5.60 0.79
CA LEU A 56 -17.82 4.64 0.20
C LEU A 56 -17.61 4.89 -1.30
N PHE A 57 -18.69 5.08 -2.06
CA PHE A 57 -18.59 5.40 -3.48
C PHE A 57 -17.91 6.75 -3.74
N THR A 58 -18.14 7.75 -2.89
CA THR A 58 -17.39 9.01 -2.95
C THR A 58 -15.90 8.81 -2.67
N ARG A 59 -15.51 7.97 -1.71
CA ARG A 59 -14.11 7.68 -1.41
C ARG A 59 -13.43 6.97 -2.59
N ILE A 60 -14.10 6.02 -3.24
CA ILE A 60 -13.62 5.38 -4.47
C ILE A 60 -13.39 6.44 -5.56
N LYS A 61 -14.38 7.33 -5.79
CA LYS A 61 -14.30 8.40 -6.81
C LYS A 61 -13.22 9.45 -6.54
N LYS A 62 -12.87 9.69 -5.27
CA LYS A 62 -11.80 10.61 -4.88
C LYS A 62 -10.41 9.95 -4.87
N SER A 63 -10.36 8.63 -4.87
CA SER A 63 -9.10 7.89 -4.88
C SER A 63 -8.42 7.90 -6.24
N LYS A 64 -7.09 7.87 -6.26
CA LYS A 64 -6.30 7.72 -7.49
C LYS A 64 -6.08 6.25 -7.85
N ILE A 65 -5.93 5.41 -6.82
CA ILE A 65 -5.69 3.98 -6.94
C ILE A 65 -6.72 3.23 -6.09
N ALA A 66 -7.16 2.08 -6.56
CA ALA A 66 -7.91 1.13 -5.74
C ALA A 66 -7.28 -0.26 -5.81
N LEU A 67 -7.07 -0.87 -4.66
CA LEU A 67 -6.56 -2.23 -4.50
C LEU A 67 -7.76 -3.18 -4.31
N ALA A 68 -8.03 -4.04 -5.29
CA ALA A 68 -9.05 -5.07 -5.20
C ALA A 68 -8.41 -6.37 -4.70
N ILE A 69 -8.55 -6.67 -3.41
CA ILE A 69 -7.92 -7.84 -2.78
C ILE A 69 -8.90 -9.01 -2.81
N PHE A 70 -8.78 -9.83 -3.85
CA PHE A 70 -9.53 -11.08 -3.99
C PHE A 70 -9.00 -12.13 -3.03
N SER A 71 -9.89 -12.64 -2.18
CA SER A 71 -9.66 -13.70 -1.20
C SER A 71 -10.84 -14.67 -1.20
N LYS A 72 -10.73 -15.80 -0.50
CA LYS A 72 -11.80 -16.81 -0.41
C LYS A 72 -13.14 -16.20 0.05
N ARG A 73 -13.10 -15.23 0.96
CA ARG A 73 -14.29 -14.62 1.58
C ARG A 73 -14.81 -13.40 0.81
N TYR A 74 -14.15 -12.97 -0.25
CA TYR A 74 -14.48 -11.76 -1.01
C TYR A 74 -15.96 -11.74 -1.46
N CYS A 75 -16.41 -12.85 -2.06
CA CYS A 75 -17.76 -12.99 -2.59
C CYS A 75 -18.84 -13.31 -1.55
N GLU A 76 -18.52 -13.37 -0.25
CA GLU A 76 -19.53 -13.43 0.81
C GLU A 76 -20.29 -12.09 0.98
N SER A 77 -19.82 -11.03 0.31
CA SER A 77 -20.32 -9.67 0.53
C SER A 77 -20.73 -8.99 -0.76
N LYS A 78 -22.03 -8.81 -0.93
CA LYS A 78 -22.60 -7.97 -1.99
C LYS A 78 -21.99 -6.57 -2.04
N TRP A 79 -21.71 -5.98 -0.87
CA TRP A 79 -21.09 -4.65 -0.79
C TRP A 79 -19.70 -4.60 -1.40
N CYS A 80 -18.82 -5.58 -1.12
CA CYS A 80 -17.49 -5.61 -1.76
C CYS A 80 -17.57 -5.73 -3.28
N LEU A 81 -18.61 -6.40 -3.80
CA LEU A 81 -18.85 -6.52 -5.24
C LEU A 81 -19.48 -5.26 -5.84
N ASP A 82 -20.37 -4.56 -5.12
CA ASP A 82 -20.90 -3.26 -5.57
C ASP A 82 -19.79 -2.18 -5.61
N GLU A 83 -18.86 -2.22 -4.66
CA GLU A 83 -17.64 -1.40 -4.69
C GLU A 83 -16.79 -1.74 -5.91
N LEU A 84 -16.61 -3.03 -6.22
CA LEU A 84 -15.89 -3.47 -7.41
C LEU A 84 -16.54 -2.97 -8.70
N VAL A 85 -17.87 -2.94 -8.77
CA VAL A 85 -18.63 -2.36 -9.89
C VAL A 85 -18.29 -0.87 -10.03
N THR A 86 -18.37 -0.12 -8.94
CA THR A 86 -18.03 1.32 -8.93
C THR A 86 -16.57 1.55 -9.36
N MET A 87 -15.64 0.74 -8.85
CA MET A 87 -14.23 0.79 -9.23
C MET A 87 -14.04 0.52 -10.72
N ASN A 88 -14.75 -0.47 -11.28
CA ASN A 88 -14.71 -0.80 -12.69
C ASN A 88 -15.25 0.33 -13.58
N GLU A 89 -16.30 1.01 -13.16
CA GLU A 89 -16.83 2.20 -13.85
C GLU A 89 -15.80 3.34 -13.88
N GLN A 90 -15.26 3.71 -12.71
CA GLN A 90 -14.23 4.77 -12.62
C GLN A 90 -12.95 4.40 -13.40
N MET A 91 -12.60 3.11 -13.41
CA MET A 91 -11.48 2.60 -14.19
C MET A 91 -11.70 2.75 -15.71
N LYS A 92 -12.90 2.42 -16.21
CA LYS A 92 -13.25 2.58 -17.63
C LYS A 92 -13.24 4.05 -18.07
N GLU A 93 -13.63 4.94 -17.17
CA GLU A 93 -13.53 6.40 -17.36
C GLU A 93 -12.11 6.95 -17.20
N LYS A 94 -11.11 6.09 -16.95
CA LYS A 94 -9.70 6.45 -16.70
C LYS A 94 -9.50 7.41 -15.51
N LYS A 95 -10.44 7.41 -14.57
CA LYS A 95 -10.39 8.23 -13.33
C LYS A 95 -9.72 7.50 -12.17
N LEU A 96 -9.64 6.17 -12.23
CA LEU A 96 -9.12 5.32 -11.15
C LEU A 96 -8.24 4.21 -11.69
N VAL A 97 -7.06 4.02 -11.10
CA VAL A 97 -6.20 2.86 -11.39
C VAL A 97 -6.56 1.72 -10.43
N VAL A 98 -7.15 0.64 -10.96
CA VAL A 98 -7.46 -0.56 -10.17
C VAL A 98 -6.37 -1.63 -10.27
N ILE A 99 -5.76 -2.01 -9.14
CA ILE A 99 -4.75 -3.07 -9.09
C ILE A 99 -5.38 -4.32 -8.45
N PRO A 100 -5.56 -5.43 -9.20
CA PRO A 100 -6.04 -6.67 -8.62
C PRO A 100 -4.94 -7.37 -7.82
N ILE A 101 -5.28 -7.81 -6.61
CA ILE A 101 -4.41 -8.57 -5.70
C ILE A 101 -5.11 -9.90 -5.41
N PHE A 102 -4.48 -11.01 -5.78
CA PHE A 102 -4.97 -12.36 -5.53
C PHE A 102 -4.28 -12.92 -4.29
N TYR A 103 -4.99 -12.94 -3.16
CA TYR A 103 -4.48 -13.39 -1.88
C TYR A 103 -5.01 -14.79 -1.55
N ASN A 104 -4.15 -15.80 -1.64
CA ASN A 104 -4.46 -17.22 -1.43
C ASN A 104 -5.65 -17.73 -2.25
N VAL A 105 -5.82 -17.17 -3.46
CA VAL A 105 -6.76 -17.61 -4.49
C VAL A 105 -6.07 -17.59 -5.84
N ARG A 106 -6.45 -18.48 -6.76
CA ARG A 106 -5.91 -18.47 -8.13
C ARG A 106 -6.64 -17.42 -8.95
N SER A 107 -5.91 -16.61 -9.70
CA SER A 107 -6.52 -15.61 -10.59
C SER A 107 -7.45 -16.23 -11.63
N ASP A 108 -7.15 -17.45 -12.08
CA ASP A 108 -8.02 -18.20 -13.00
C ASP A 108 -9.34 -18.61 -12.37
N ASP A 109 -9.38 -18.91 -11.06
CA ASP A 109 -10.62 -19.24 -10.36
C ASP A 109 -11.54 -18.01 -10.30
N VAL A 110 -10.97 -16.85 -9.97
CA VAL A 110 -11.72 -15.57 -9.96
C VAL A 110 -12.24 -15.23 -11.35
N LYS A 111 -11.42 -15.43 -12.40
CA LYS A 111 -11.84 -15.19 -13.80
C LYS A 111 -12.95 -16.14 -14.24
N ARG A 112 -12.84 -17.43 -13.90
CA ARG A 112 -13.85 -18.44 -14.23
C ARG A 112 -15.16 -18.19 -13.51
N ALA A 113 -15.11 -17.83 -12.23
CA ALA A 113 -16.31 -17.47 -11.45
C ALA A 113 -17.10 -16.32 -12.09
N ALA A 114 -16.43 -15.41 -12.80
CA ALA A 114 -17.02 -14.27 -13.49
C ALA A 114 -17.62 -14.60 -14.88
N ASN A 115 -17.44 -15.82 -15.38
CA ASN A 115 -17.94 -16.27 -16.68
C ASN A 115 -19.18 -17.17 -16.49
N PRO A 116 -20.39 -16.74 -16.91
CA PRO A 116 -21.61 -17.53 -16.79
C PRO A 116 -21.62 -18.73 -17.75
N ASP A 117 -20.93 -18.63 -18.90
CA ASP A 117 -20.94 -19.64 -19.97
C ASP A 117 -19.81 -20.68 -19.85
N GLY A 118 -18.93 -20.53 -18.87
CA GLY A 118 -17.82 -21.45 -18.68
C GLY A 118 -18.26 -22.66 -17.87
N GLU A 119 -18.25 -23.85 -18.48
CA GLU A 119 -18.28 -25.16 -17.82
C GLU A 119 -17.03 -25.43 -16.94
N GLY A 120 -16.44 -24.37 -16.36
CA GLY A 120 -15.31 -24.46 -15.46
C GLY A 120 -15.81 -24.80 -14.07
N ASN A 121 -15.30 -25.89 -13.51
CA ASN A 121 -15.70 -26.40 -12.21
C ASN A 121 -15.78 -25.28 -11.14
N LEU A 122 -16.98 -25.02 -10.61
CA LEU A 122 -17.27 -23.96 -9.64
C LEU A 122 -16.95 -24.38 -8.20
N ASP A 123 -16.27 -25.51 -8.01
CA ASP A 123 -15.89 -26.09 -6.72
C ASP A 123 -14.69 -25.38 -6.05
N GLY A 124 -14.16 -24.32 -6.67
CA GLY A 124 -13.10 -23.50 -6.08
C GLY A 124 -13.61 -22.66 -4.91
N GLU A 125 -12.74 -22.44 -3.92
CA GLU A 125 -13.06 -21.73 -2.67
C GLU A 125 -13.53 -20.27 -2.89
N PHE A 126 -13.24 -19.66 -4.05
CA PHE A 126 -13.77 -18.36 -4.44
C PHE A 126 -15.15 -18.45 -5.14
N SER A 127 -15.35 -19.50 -5.93
CA SER A 127 -16.53 -19.68 -6.79
C SER A 127 -17.78 -20.06 -5.99
N LEU A 128 -17.63 -20.88 -4.93
CA LEU A 128 -18.75 -21.33 -4.10
C LEU A 128 -19.49 -20.15 -3.42
N PRO A 129 -18.82 -19.23 -2.69
CA PRO A 129 -19.51 -18.07 -2.12
C PRO A 129 -20.17 -17.19 -3.18
N PHE A 130 -19.54 -17.03 -4.35
CA PHE A 130 -20.12 -16.22 -5.42
C PHE A 130 -21.39 -16.86 -6.00
N LYS A 131 -21.39 -18.18 -6.23
CA LYS A 131 -22.57 -18.91 -6.68
C LYS A 131 -23.74 -18.76 -5.70
N GLN A 132 -23.48 -18.92 -4.41
CA GLN A 132 -24.50 -18.74 -3.38
C GLN A 132 -25.02 -17.31 -3.35
N LEU A 133 -24.15 -16.31 -3.46
CA LEU A 133 -24.56 -14.91 -3.49
C LEU A 133 -25.43 -14.60 -4.72
N LYS A 134 -25.10 -15.14 -5.90
CA LYS A 134 -25.92 -15.02 -7.11
C LYS A 134 -27.30 -15.62 -6.93
N GLN A 135 -27.40 -16.80 -6.31
CA GLN A 135 -28.69 -17.44 -6.01
C GLN A 135 -29.54 -16.59 -5.06
N ASN A 136 -28.93 -16.05 -3.99
CA ASN A 136 -29.61 -15.17 -3.05
C ASN A 136 -30.10 -13.85 -3.68
N HIS A 137 -29.51 -13.44 -4.80
CA HIS A 137 -29.86 -12.25 -5.55
C HIS A 137 -30.40 -12.56 -6.95
N ALA A 138 -31.01 -13.74 -7.14
CA ALA A 138 -31.58 -14.13 -8.44
C ALA A 138 -32.70 -13.19 -8.92
N GLY A 139 -33.36 -12.47 -8.02
CA GLY A 139 -34.33 -11.42 -8.33
C GLY A 139 -33.73 -10.07 -8.76
N GLU A 140 -32.40 -9.93 -8.76
CA GLU A 140 -31.66 -8.71 -9.11
C GLU A 140 -30.68 -8.97 -10.28
N PRO A 141 -31.15 -9.42 -11.46
CA PRO A 141 -30.28 -9.91 -12.54
C PRO A 141 -29.29 -8.86 -13.05
N GLU A 142 -29.68 -7.59 -13.15
CA GLU A 142 -28.80 -6.50 -13.57
C GLU A 142 -27.61 -6.30 -12.61
N ARG A 143 -27.86 -6.43 -11.31
CA ARG A 143 -26.81 -6.30 -10.29
C ARG A 143 -25.82 -7.46 -10.36
N VAL A 144 -26.33 -8.68 -10.52
CA VAL A 144 -25.51 -9.89 -10.70
C VAL A 144 -24.64 -9.77 -11.95
N GLU A 145 -25.22 -9.33 -13.07
CA GLU A 145 -24.48 -9.10 -14.32
C GLU A 145 -23.41 -8.01 -14.13
N GLY A 146 -23.73 -6.96 -13.37
CA GLY A 146 -22.79 -5.93 -12.94
C GLY A 146 -21.56 -6.53 -12.25
N TRP A 147 -21.77 -7.39 -11.26
CA TRP A 147 -20.70 -8.07 -10.52
C TRP A 147 -19.83 -8.95 -11.43
N GLU A 148 -20.45 -9.76 -12.31
CA GLU A 148 -19.74 -10.61 -13.26
C GLU A 148 -18.88 -9.79 -14.21
N ARG A 149 -19.43 -8.68 -14.75
CA ARG A 149 -18.73 -7.76 -15.64
C ARG A 149 -17.56 -7.08 -14.93
N ALA A 150 -17.74 -6.70 -13.67
CA ALA A 150 -16.70 -6.05 -12.87
C ALA A 150 -15.56 -7.01 -12.55
N LEU A 151 -15.85 -8.22 -12.05
CA LEU A 151 -14.85 -9.27 -11.80
C LEU A 151 -14.06 -9.58 -13.07
N ARG A 152 -14.74 -9.80 -14.19
CA ARG A 152 -14.11 -10.14 -15.47
C ARG A 152 -13.21 -9.02 -15.99
N SER A 153 -13.64 -7.77 -15.86
CA SER A 153 -12.89 -6.60 -16.33
C SER A 153 -11.65 -6.35 -15.47
N VAL A 154 -11.82 -6.33 -14.15
CA VAL A 154 -10.74 -6.03 -13.20
C VAL A 154 -9.68 -7.14 -13.19
N THR A 155 -10.08 -8.41 -13.24
CA THR A 155 -9.13 -9.54 -13.20
C THR A 155 -8.33 -9.74 -14.49
N LYS A 156 -8.73 -9.11 -15.60
CA LYS A 156 -7.92 -9.06 -16.82
C LYS A 156 -6.70 -8.15 -16.70
N ARG A 157 -6.67 -7.27 -15.70
CA ARG A 157 -5.53 -6.39 -15.48
C ARG A 157 -4.34 -7.12 -14.90
N ILE A 158 -3.15 -6.58 -15.20
CA ILE A 158 -1.91 -6.99 -14.54
C ILE A 158 -2.04 -6.63 -13.06
N GLY A 159 -1.71 -7.60 -12.19
CA GLY A 159 -1.79 -7.46 -10.75
C GLY A 159 -0.86 -8.42 -10.05
N PHE A 160 -1.11 -8.65 -8.76
CA PHE A 160 -0.22 -9.37 -7.86
C PHE A 160 -0.87 -10.66 -7.38
N SER A 161 -0.11 -11.76 -7.33
CA SER A 161 -0.60 -13.03 -6.79
C SER A 161 0.30 -13.51 -5.67
N ARG A 162 -0.28 -13.71 -4.48
CA ARG A 162 0.45 -14.16 -3.30
C ARG A 162 1.01 -15.59 -3.46
N SER A 163 0.28 -16.42 -4.21
CA SER A 163 0.67 -17.80 -4.51
C SER A 163 1.80 -17.93 -5.55
N ASN A 164 2.34 -16.80 -6.04
CA ASN A 164 3.52 -16.82 -6.89
C ASN A 164 4.74 -17.30 -6.07
N SER A 165 5.48 -18.26 -6.62
CA SER A 165 6.66 -18.86 -5.99
C SER A 165 7.76 -17.86 -5.63
N LYS A 166 7.72 -16.63 -6.19
CA LYS A 166 8.64 -15.56 -5.82
C LYS A 166 8.47 -15.03 -4.40
N TYR A 167 7.31 -15.26 -3.75
CA TYR A 167 7.02 -14.70 -2.43
C TYR A 167 7.15 -15.77 -1.34
N LYS A 168 8.22 -15.68 -0.54
CA LYS A 168 8.39 -16.51 0.65
C LYS A 168 7.49 -16.00 1.78
N HIS A 169 7.45 -14.69 2.01
CA HIS A 169 6.69 -14.07 3.08
C HIS A 169 5.72 -13.00 2.57
N ASP A 170 4.67 -12.72 3.36
CA ASP A 170 3.71 -11.64 3.07
C ASP A 170 4.39 -10.27 3.06
N THR A 171 5.48 -10.09 3.80
CA THR A 171 6.26 -8.85 3.80
C THR A 171 6.81 -8.52 2.41
N ASP A 172 7.43 -9.49 1.73
CA ASP A 172 7.95 -9.29 0.36
C ASP A 172 6.82 -8.96 -0.61
N PHE A 173 5.67 -9.62 -0.42
CA PHE A 173 4.47 -9.37 -1.21
C PHE A 173 3.94 -7.94 -1.03
N VAL A 174 3.84 -7.48 0.23
CA VAL A 174 3.42 -6.12 0.57
C VAL A 174 4.38 -5.07 0.00
N LEU A 175 5.69 -5.28 0.12
CA LEU A 175 6.68 -4.31 -0.38
C LEU A 175 6.59 -4.12 -1.90
N ASP A 176 6.37 -5.20 -2.65
CA ASP A 176 6.15 -5.14 -4.10
C ASP A 176 4.87 -4.35 -4.45
N ILE A 177 3.79 -4.56 -3.70
CA ILE A 177 2.53 -3.81 -3.88
C ILE A 177 2.75 -2.32 -3.60
N VAL A 178 3.40 -1.97 -2.49
CA VAL A 178 3.69 -0.58 -2.10
C VAL A 178 4.58 0.10 -3.14
N LYS A 179 5.58 -0.61 -3.66
CA LYS A 179 6.45 -0.11 -4.74
C LYS A 179 5.65 0.22 -6.00
N GLU A 180 4.73 -0.65 -6.40
CA GLU A 180 3.88 -0.38 -7.57
C GLU A 180 2.91 0.78 -7.31
N VAL A 181 2.32 0.87 -6.11
CA VAL A 181 1.46 2.00 -5.74
C VAL A 181 2.23 3.33 -5.81
N ASN A 182 3.44 3.40 -5.25
CA ASN A 182 4.29 4.60 -5.31
C ASN A 182 4.59 5.01 -6.75
N LYS A 183 4.95 4.03 -7.61
CA LYS A 183 5.19 4.25 -9.02
C LYS A 183 3.95 4.82 -9.72
N GLN A 184 2.77 4.27 -9.45
CA GLN A 184 1.51 4.77 -10.03
C GLN A 184 1.13 6.17 -9.53
N LEU A 185 1.50 6.53 -8.31
CA LEU A 185 1.30 7.88 -7.75
C LEU A 185 2.38 8.88 -8.18
N ASN A 186 3.41 8.45 -8.93
CA ASN A 186 4.62 9.22 -9.22
C ASN A 186 5.26 9.83 -7.95
N ILE A 187 5.15 9.13 -6.82
CA ILE A 187 5.84 9.53 -5.60
C ILE A 187 7.31 9.14 -5.80
N PRO A 188 8.25 10.10 -5.71
CA PRO A 188 9.67 9.76 -5.73
C PRO A 188 9.92 8.74 -4.62
N THR A 189 10.38 7.54 -4.98
CA THR A 189 10.82 6.51 -4.02
C THR A 189 12.15 6.94 -3.44
N ASP A 190 12.17 8.07 -2.75
CA ASP A 190 13.35 8.58 -2.08
C ASP A 190 13.20 8.28 -0.59
N ASN A 191 13.48 7.03 -0.22
CA ASN A 191 13.69 6.61 1.18
C ASN A 191 14.98 7.23 1.77
N SER A 192 15.61 8.11 1.00
CA SER A 192 16.63 9.04 1.39
C SER A 192 15.98 10.03 2.36
N TRP A 193 15.89 9.60 3.63
CA TRP A 193 16.72 10.32 4.59
C TRP A 193 18.09 10.39 3.97
N SER A 194 18.28 11.40 3.13
CA SER A 194 19.43 11.47 2.28
C SER A 194 20.61 11.36 3.19
N ALA A 195 21.64 10.69 2.72
CA ALA A 195 22.89 10.72 3.45
C ALA A 195 23.28 12.17 3.80
N ILE A 196 22.75 13.15 3.05
CA ILE A 196 22.60 14.57 3.39
C ILE A 196 21.83 14.78 4.71
N GLY A 197 20.54 14.44 4.84
CA GLY A 197 19.78 14.53 6.10
C GLY A 197 20.44 13.85 7.32
N VAL A 198 21.01 12.65 7.17
CA VAL A 198 21.75 11.98 8.27
C VAL A 198 23.07 12.69 8.57
N ALA A 199 23.80 13.16 7.55
CA ALA A 199 25.01 13.95 7.75
C ALA A 199 24.69 15.30 8.39
N PHE A 200 23.61 15.97 8.00
CA PHE A 200 23.14 17.22 8.61
C PHE A 200 22.75 17.00 10.07
N LEU A 201 22.07 15.89 10.40
CA LEU A 201 21.76 15.55 11.79
C LEU A 201 23.05 15.27 12.59
N ALA A 202 24.00 14.52 12.03
CA ALA A 202 25.28 14.25 12.68
C ALA A 202 26.11 15.53 12.89
N ILE A 203 26.17 16.41 11.89
CA ILE A 203 26.86 17.71 11.97
C ILE A 203 26.19 18.61 13.01
N THR A 204 24.85 18.70 13.02
CA THR A 204 24.12 19.53 13.99
C THR A 204 24.30 19.02 15.42
N ILE A 205 24.27 17.71 15.65
CA ILE A 205 24.56 17.11 16.96
C ILE A 205 26.00 17.42 17.40
N ASN A 206 26.99 17.29 16.50
CA ASN A 206 28.39 17.62 16.81
C ASN A 206 28.58 19.11 17.13
N LEU A 207 27.93 20.00 16.39
CA LEU A 207 27.97 21.45 16.66
C LEU A 207 27.33 21.78 18.02
N ILE A 208 26.17 21.20 18.33
CA ILE A 208 25.51 21.41 19.63
C ILE A 208 26.41 20.91 20.77
N PHE A 209 27.01 19.73 20.61
CA PHE A 209 27.91 19.19 21.62
C PHE A 209 29.13 20.08 21.83
N SER A 210 29.85 20.47 20.76
CA SER A 210 31.07 21.27 20.87
C SER A 210 30.86 22.69 21.37
N PHE A 211 29.76 23.36 20.99
CA PHE A 211 29.53 24.77 21.36
C PHE A 211 28.76 24.96 22.67
N PHE A 212 27.88 24.02 23.04
CA PHE A 212 26.99 24.22 24.20
C PHE A 212 27.20 23.22 25.33
N ILE A 213 27.68 22.01 25.05
CA ILE A 213 27.82 20.94 26.03
C ILE A 213 29.28 20.85 26.51
N ALA A 214 30.24 20.64 25.62
CA ALA A 214 31.66 20.46 25.96
C ALA A 214 32.23 21.60 26.84
N PRO A 215 31.95 22.90 26.60
CA PRO A 215 32.48 23.98 27.45
C PRO A 215 31.96 23.94 28.90
N LYS A 216 30.80 23.31 29.14
CA LYS A 216 30.21 23.20 30.49
C LYS A 216 30.79 22.04 31.30
N TYR A 217 31.27 20.99 30.63
CA TYR A 217 31.68 19.75 31.28
C TYR A 217 33.17 19.41 31.11
N LEU A 218 33.88 20.04 30.18
CA LEU A 218 35.28 19.81 29.86
C LEU A 218 36.06 21.14 29.79
N PRO A 219 36.28 21.82 30.93
CA PRO A 219 36.78 23.20 30.96
C PRO A 219 38.24 23.39 30.53
N ASP A 220 39.08 22.35 30.56
CA ASP A 220 40.54 22.45 30.36
C ASP A 220 41.05 22.13 28.94
N GLN A 221 40.17 21.85 27.98
CA GLN A 221 40.61 21.50 26.63
C GLN A 221 40.65 22.71 25.69
N LYS A 222 41.87 23.28 25.51
CA LYS A 222 42.23 24.17 24.40
C LYS A 222 41.91 23.59 23.01
N PHE A 223 41.65 22.28 22.93
CA PHE A 223 41.31 21.51 21.74
C PHE A 223 40.03 22.00 21.01
N PHE A 224 39.02 22.51 21.73
CA PHE A 224 37.78 22.99 21.09
C PHE A 224 37.82 24.47 20.67
N GLN A 225 38.91 25.19 21.01
CA GLN A 225 39.08 26.61 20.73
C GLN A 225 39.77 26.89 19.39
N THR A 226 40.31 25.86 18.70
CA THR A 226 40.86 25.98 17.35
C THR A 226 39.92 25.30 16.33
N PRO A 227 39.85 25.76 15.07
CA PRO A 227 39.01 25.13 14.05
C PRO A 227 39.49 23.73 13.62
N GLU A 228 40.60 23.24 14.15
CA GLU A 228 41.28 22.00 13.73
C GLU A 228 40.49 20.73 14.09
N TRP A 229 39.73 20.74 15.19
CA TRP A 229 38.89 19.58 15.57
C TRP A 229 37.79 19.30 14.53
N PHE A 230 37.32 20.33 13.83
CA PHE A 230 36.28 20.22 12.80
C PHE A 230 36.77 19.38 11.61
N ILE A 231 38.05 19.50 11.26
CA ILE A 231 38.68 18.78 10.14
C ILE A 231 38.64 17.27 10.41
N GLY A 232 38.97 16.84 11.64
CA GLY A 232 38.92 15.43 12.04
C GLY A 232 37.52 14.85 11.95
N THR A 233 36.51 15.57 12.46
CA THR A 233 35.11 15.11 12.41
C THR A 233 34.57 15.02 10.98
N LEU A 234 34.89 16.00 10.13
CA LEU A 234 34.46 16.02 8.73
C LEU A 234 35.09 14.85 7.95
N ALA A 235 36.37 14.56 8.18
CA ALA A 235 37.05 13.42 7.58
C ALA A 235 36.39 12.08 7.95
N VAL A 236 36.02 11.90 9.22
CA VAL A 236 35.33 10.68 9.69
C VAL A 236 33.94 10.55 9.05
N VAL A 237 33.15 11.64 9.03
CA VAL A 237 31.82 11.64 8.40
C VAL A 237 31.90 11.32 6.91
N LEU A 238 32.85 11.91 6.19
CA LEU A 238 33.06 11.65 4.77
C LEU A 238 33.54 10.22 4.50
N ALA A 239 34.42 9.67 5.34
CA ALA A 239 34.88 8.29 5.23
C ALA A 239 33.74 7.29 5.49
N SER A 240 32.94 7.50 6.53
CA SER A 240 31.75 6.69 6.82
C SER A 240 30.70 6.78 5.70
N TRP A 241 30.50 7.97 5.14
CA TRP A 241 29.60 8.18 4.00
C TRP A 241 30.06 7.44 2.74
N PHE A 242 31.34 7.56 2.40
CA PHE A 242 31.93 6.90 1.23
C PHE A 242 31.88 5.38 1.37
N TRP A 243 32.16 4.86 2.57
CA TRP A 243 32.05 3.43 2.88
C TRP A 243 30.61 2.92 2.75
N TYR A 244 29.64 3.64 3.32
CA TYR A 244 28.22 3.30 3.20
C TYR A 244 27.75 3.27 1.74
N LYS A 245 28.12 4.28 0.95
CA LYS A 245 27.75 4.37 -0.48
C LYS A 245 28.34 3.24 -1.32
N ASN A 246 29.59 2.83 -1.06
CA ASN A 246 30.24 1.76 -1.81
C ASN A 246 29.72 0.35 -1.46
N ASN A 247 29.16 0.15 -0.27
CA ASN A 247 28.67 -1.15 0.16
C ASN A 247 27.21 -1.44 -0.21
N GLN A 248 26.43 -0.42 -0.61
CA GLN A 248 25.05 -0.63 -1.11
C GLN A 248 24.97 -1.31 -2.49
N ASN A 249 26.05 -1.25 -3.28
CA ASN A 249 26.10 -1.84 -4.64
C ASN A 249 26.63 -3.29 -4.69
N LYS A 250 26.87 -3.93 -3.53
CA LYS A 250 27.43 -5.29 -3.43
C LYS A 250 26.52 -6.23 -2.65
N ALA A 251 25.23 -6.30 -3.00
CA ALA A 251 24.41 -7.43 -2.56
C ALA A 251 24.85 -8.68 -3.36
N PRO A 252 25.24 -9.80 -2.71
CA PRO A 252 25.59 -11.02 -3.43
C PRO A 252 24.35 -11.59 -4.13
N PRO A 253 24.51 -12.24 -5.32
CA PRO A 253 23.40 -12.90 -5.98
C PRO A 253 22.83 -14.01 -5.06
N PRO A 254 21.50 -14.20 -5.04
CA PRO A 254 20.88 -15.19 -4.17
C PRO A 254 21.31 -16.61 -4.58
N SER A 255 21.75 -17.39 -3.58
CA SER A 255 21.97 -18.84 -3.65
C SER A 255 20.68 -19.62 -3.82
#